data_AF-A0A1E1WNC1-F1
#
_entry.id   AF-A0A1E1WNC1-F1
#
_cell.length_a   1.000
_cell.length_b   1.000
_cell.length_c   1.000
_cell.angle_alpha   90.00
_cell.angle_beta   90.00
_cell.angle_gamma   90.00
#
_symmetry.space_group_name_H-M   'P 1'
#
loop_
_entity.id
_entity.type
_entity.pdbx_description
1 polymer ?
#
loop_
_entity_poly.entity_id
_entity_poly.type
_entity_poly.pdbx_seq_one_letter_code
_entity_poly.pdbx_strand_id
1 'polypeptide(L)'
;PILDEHGLLRVGGRINAVSDVSRDVKQPVILDGRHRITMLIVKHFHEKVAHGHQEAVVNELKQKYWIIRIRPTVKDVASKCMICRIRKASPRPPRMGDLPEARMAHHHRAFT
;
A
#
# COMPACT_ATOMS: atom_id res chain seq x y z
N PRO A 1 25.35 5.22 9.91
CA PRO A 1 25.09 4.26 8.82
C PRO A 1 26.39 3.49 8.52
N ILE A 2 26.30 2.26 8.04
CA ILE A 2 27.46 1.40 7.78
C ILE A 2 27.45 1.03 6.30
N LEU A 3 28.62 1.06 5.65
CA LEU A 3 28.77 0.58 4.28
C LEU A 3 29.10 -0.92 4.32
N ASP A 4 28.40 -1.72 3.52
CA ASP A 4 28.72 -3.15 3.40
C ASP A 4 29.78 -3.43 2.33
N GLU A 5 30.19 -4.71 2.23
CA GLU A 5 31.19 -5.21 1.30
C GLU A 5 30.81 -5.04 -0.18
N HIS A 6 29.52 -4.80 -0.45
CA HIS A 6 28.99 -4.55 -1.79
C HIS A 6 28.76 -3.05 -2.06
N GLY A 7 29.21 -2.17 -1.16
CA GLY A 7 29.02 -0.73 -1.28
C GLY A 7 27.58 -0.25 -1.01
N LEU A 8 26.73 -1.09 -0.38
CA LEU A 8 25.39 -0.71 0.01
C LEU A 8 25.36 -0.10 1.40
N LEU A 9 24.55 0.93 1.55
CA LEU A 9 24.40 1.67 2.78
C LEU A 9 23.35 0.97 3.66
N ARG A 10 23.73 0.57 4.87
CA ARG A 10 22.88 -0.17 5.82
C ARG A 10 22.67 0.60 7.12
N VAL A 11 21.54 0.33 7.76
CA VAL A 11 21.22 0.89 9.08
C VAL A 11 22.19 0.27 10.11
N GLY A 12 22.84 1.12 10.89
CA GLY A 12 23.60 0.68 12.06
C GLY A 12 22.64 0.41 13.22
N GLY A 13 22.84 -0.69 13.93
CA GLY A 13 21.99 -1.12 15.05
C GLY A 13 22.79 -1.49 16.30
N ARG A 14 22.07 -1.67 17.42
CA ARG A 14 22.63 -2.09 18.71
C ARG A 14 22.59 -3.61 18.92
N ILE A 15 21.93 -4.34 18.03
CA ILE A 15 21.70 -5.80 18.12
C ILE A 15 22.72 -6.62 17.32
N ASN A 16 23.88 -6.03 16.98
CA ASN A 16 24.90 -6.69 16.15
C ASN A 16 25.48 -7.95 16.80
N ALA A 17 25.46 -8.05 18.14
CA ALA A 17 26.04 -9.16 18.88
C ALA A 17 25.17 -10.44 18.89
N VAL A 18 23.89 -10.37 18.49
CA VAL A 18 23.00 -11.54 18.45
C VAL A 18 23.48 -12.48 17.34
N SER A 19 23.71 -13.77 17.58
CA SER A 19 24.16 -14.72 16.54
C SER A 19 23.01 -15.22 15.67
N ASP A 20 21.86 -15.50 16.28
CA ASP A 20 20.80 -16.33 15.68
C ASP A 20 19.87 -15.59 14.70
N VAL A 21 20.17 -14.32 14.42
CA VAL A 21 19.38 -13.49 13.50
C VAL A 21 20.21 -13.20 12.25
N SER A 22 19.58 -13.24 11.08
CA SER A 22 20.27 -12.87 9.83
C SER A 22 20.74 -11.41 9.86
N ARG A 23 21.88 -11.14 9.23
CA ARG A 23 22.43 -9.79 9.08
C ARG A 23 21.45 -8.83 8.41
N ASP A 24 20.68 -9.29 7.43
CA ASP A 24 19.71 -8.44 6.71
C ASP A 24 18.59 -7.93 7.60
N VAL A 25 18.23 -8.69 8.64
CA VAL A 25 17.23 -8.26 9.64
C VAL A 25 17.85 -7.29 10.64
N LYS A 26 19.09 -7.52 11.06
CA LYS A 26 19.81 -6.62 12.00
C LYS A 26 20.17 -5.28 11.38
N GLN A 27 20.57 -5.32 10.11
CA GLN A 27 21.17 -4.21 9.37
C GLN A 27 20.50 -4.11 7.99
N PRO A 28 19.22 -3.70 7.94
CA PRO A 28 18.51 -3.57 6.68
C PRO A 28 19.17 -2.53 5.76
N VAL A 29 19.06 -2.77 4.46
CA VAL A 29 19.57 -1.86 3.43
C VAL A 29 18.75 -0.57 3.41
N ILE A 30 19.43 0.56 3.37
CA ILE A 30 18.83 1.88 3.25
C ILE A 30 18.54 2.16 1.78
N LEU A 31 17.28 2.48 1.49
CA LEU A 31 16.82 2.79 0.15
C LEU A 31 16.17 4.17 0.14
N ASP A 32 16.42 4.97 -0.90
CA ASP A 32 15.66 6.19 -1.14
C ASP A 32 14.31 5.84 -1.76
N GLY A 33 13.22 6.26 -1.10
CA GLY A 33 11.85 6.09 -1.59
C GLY A 33 11.53 6.81 -2.89
N ARG A 34 12.38 7.74 -3.36
CA ARG A 34 12.23 8.40 -4.68
C ARG A 34 12.86 7.61 -5.82
N HIS A 35 13.77 6.69 -5.51
CA HIS A 35 14.49 5.95 -6.53
C HIS A 35 13.58 4.93 -7.23
N ARG A 36 13.72 4.79 -8.55
CA ARG A 36 12.85 3.93 -9.37
C ARG A 36 12.87 2.47 -8.92
N ILE A 37 14.04 1.96 -8.53
CA ILE A 37 14.16 0.58 -8.00
C ILE A 37 13.32 0.41 -6.74
N THR A 38 13.38 1.36 -5.80
CA THR A 38 12.57 1.32 -4.58
C THR A 38 11.08 1.34 -4.90
N MET A 39 10.66 2.13 -5.88
CA MET A 39 9.25 2.14 -6.32
C MET A 39 8.82 0.79 -6.91
N LEU A 40 9.69 0.12 -7.67
CA LEU A 40 9.42 -1.22 -8.20
C LEU A 40 9.32 -2.27 -7.08
N ILE A 41 10.21 -2.21 -6.09
CA ILE A 41 10.14 -3.07 -4.89
C ILE A 41 8.81 -2.83 -4.16
N VAL A 42 8.46 -1.58 -3.90
CA VAL A 42 7.20 -1.22 -3.26
C VAL A 42 5.99 -1.73 -4.05
N LYS A 43 6.03 -1.64 -5.39
CA LYS A 43 4.98 -2.17 -6.26
C LYS A 43 4.86 -3.70 -6.14
N HIS A 44 5.98 -4.42 -6.14
CA HIS A 44 5.98 -5.87 -5.95
C HIS A 44 5.33 -6.26 -4.61
N PHE A 45 5.70 -5.59 -3.50
CA PHE A 45 5.10 -5.85 -2.20
C PHE A 45 3.62 -5.45 -2.14
N HIS A 46 3.24 -4.35 -2.82
CA HIS A 46 1.85 -3.93 -2.93
C HIS A 46 0.96 -4.98 -3.62
N GLU A 47 1.47 -5.63 -4.67
CA GLU A 47 0.79 -6.74 -5.36
C GLU A 47 0.81 -8.01 -4.50
N LYS A 48 1.93 -8.30 -3.83
CA LYS A 48 2.08 -9.47 -2.93
C LYS A 48 1.06 -9.47 -1.79
N VAL A 49 0.74 -8.31 -1.22
CA VAL A 49 -0.31 -8.18 -0.20
C VAL A 49 -1.72 -8.01 -0.79
N ALA A 50 -1.92 -8.43 -2.03
CA ALA A 50 -3.20 -8.41 -2.75
C ALA A 50 -3.90 -7.04 -2.80
N HIS A 51 -3.10 -5.97 -2.94
CA HIS A 51 -3.59 -4.58 -2.89
C HIS A 51 -4.31 -4.22 -1.58
N GLY A 52 -3.84 -4.81 -0.47
CA GLY A 52 -4.32 -4.51 0.87
C GLY A 52 -4.02 -3.07 1.33
N HIS A 53 -4.25 -2.81 2.61
CA HIS A 53 -4.06 -1.47 3.18
C HIS A 53 -2.60 -1.00 3.09
N GLN A 54 -2.38 0.32 3.04
CA GLN A 54 -1.05 0.90 2.88
C GLN A 54 -0.10 0.48 4.01
N GLU A 55 -0.59 0.44 5.25
CA GLU A 55 0.23 0.02 6.39
C GLU A 55 0.62 -1.47 6.33
N ALA A 56 -0.15 -2.33 5.68
CA ALA A 56 0.26 -3.72 5.47
C ALA A 56 1.51 -3.80 4.58
N VAL A 57 1.55 -3.03 3.49
CA VAL A 57 2.73 -2.91 2.62
C VAL A 57 3.91 -2.33 3.39
N VAL A 58 3.69 -1.28 4.19
CA VAL A 58 4.73 -0.64 5.00
C VAL A 58 5.33 -1.62 6.00
N ASN A 59 4.50 -2.43 6.66
CA ASN A 59 4.95 -3.42 7.64
C ASN A 59 5.80 -4.51 6.99
N GLU A 60 5.37 -5.04 5.85
CA GLU A 60 6.15 -6.04 5.09
C GLU A 60 7.50 -5.49 4.63
N LEU A 61 7.53 -4.23 4.14
CA LEU A 61 8.75 -3.59 3.70
C LEU A 61 9.72 -3.33 4.85
N LYS A 62 9.22 -2.89 6.03
CA LYS A 62 10.06 -2.60 7.21
C LYS A 62 10.78 -3.83 7.77
N GLN A 63 10.26 -5.03 7.53
CA GLN A 63 10.93 -6.27 7.94
C GLN A 63 12.21 -6.55 7.13
N LYS A 64 12.38 -5.92 5.95
CA LYS A 64 13.48 -6.23 5.01
C LYS A 64 14.32 -5.02 4.63
N TYR A 65 13.73 -3.83 4.58
CA TYR A 65 14.37 -2.62 4.05
C TYR A 65 14.12 -1.41 4.93
N TRP A 66 15.10 -0.50 4.94
CA TRP A 66 14.96 0.82 5.53
C TRP A 66 14.72 1.86 4.45
N ILE A 67 13.46 2.01 4.04
CA ILE A 67 13.09 2.97 3.00
C ILE A 67 12.87 4.36 3.60
N ILE A 68 13.67 5.33 3.17
CA ILE A 68 13.49 6.74 3.51
C ILE A 68 12.19 7.23 2.85
N ARG A 69 11.31 7.88 3.62
CA ARG A 69 9.98 8.34 3.16
C ARG A 69 9.07 7.21 2.67
N ILE A 70 9.13 6.04 3.32
CA ILE A 70 8.35 4.85 2.95
C ILE A 70 6.85 5.12 2.73
N ARG A 71 6.17 5.83 3.63
CA ARG A 71 4.72 6.07 3.54
C ARG A 71 4.32 6.89 2.31
N PRO A 72 4.94 8.05 2.05
CA PRO A 72 4.74 8.77 0.78
C PRO A 72 4.95 7.90 -0.45
N THR A 73 6.00 7.08 -0.49
CA THR A 73 6.30 6.21 -1.64
C THR A 73 5.24 5.14 -1.83
N VAL A 74 4.81 4.45 -0.76
CA VAL A 74 3.72 3.46 -0.82
C VAL A 74 2.42 4.12 -1.27
N LYS A 75 2.12 5.33 -0.77
CA LYS A 75 0.93 6.08 -1.19
C LYS A 75 0.96 6.41 -2.68
N ASP A 76 2.10 6.87 -3.19
CA ASP A 76 2.27 7.18 -4.61
C ASP A 76 2.07 5.95 -5.49
N VAL A 77 2.72 4.83 -5.15
CA VAL A 77 2.58 3.55 -5.88
C VAL A 77 1.13 3.05 -5.86
N ALA A 78 0.48 3.05 -4.70
CA ALA A 78 -0.91 2.61 -4.57
C ALA A 78 -1.89 3.53 -5.31
N SER A 79 -1.60 4.84 -5.42
CA SER A 79 -2.43 5.79 -6.17
C SER A 79 -2.37 5.57 -7.69
N LYS A 80 -1.22 5.11 -8.19
CA LYS A 80 -0.98 4.80 -9.60
C LYS A 80 -1.44 3.40 -10.00
N CYS A 81 -1.73 2.52 -9.03
CA CYS A 81 -2.23 1.17 -9.28
C CYS A 81 -3.66 1.19 -9.85
N MET A 82 -3.83 0.61 -11.05
CA MET A 82 -5.13 0.51 -11.73
C MET A 82 -6.16 -0.26 -10.91
N ILE A 83 -5.77 -1.40 -10.31
CA ILE A 83 -6.66 -2.23 -9.49
C ILE A 83 -7.17 -1.45 -8.27
N CYS A 84 -6.30 -0.73 -7.56
CA CYS A 84 -6.71 0.12 -6.45
C CYS A 84 -7.62 1.26 -6.89
N ARG A 85 -7.36 1.86 -8.06
CA ARG A 85 -8.21 2.94 -8.60
C ARG A 85 -9.62 2.42 -8.92
N ILE A 86 -9.73 1.24 -9.52
CA ILE A 86 -11.02 0.60 -9.81
C ILE A 86 -11.75 0.25 -8.51
N ARG A 87 -11.07 -0.39 -7.54
CA ARG A 87 -11.67 -0.74 -6.24
C ARG A 87 -12.16 0.46 -5.44
N LYS A 88 -11.53 1.63 -5.60
CA LYS A 88 -11.91 2.89 -4.93
C LYS A 88 -12.94 3.70 -5.72
N ALA A 89 -13.21 3.35 -6.97
CA ALA A 89 -14.16 4.09 -7.78
C ALA A 89 -15.57 3.93 -7.20
N SER A 90 -16.22 5.05 -6.91
CA SER A 90 -17.63 5.08 -6.54
C SER A 90 -18.44 5.52 -7.77
N PRO A 91 -19.46 4.76 -8.18
CA PRO A 91 -20.30 5.18 -9.29
C PRO A 91 -21.05 6.46 -8.91
N ARG A 92 -21.04 7.44 -9.81
CA ARG A 92 -21.94 8.59 -9.69
C ARG A 92 -23.24 8.21 -10.38
N PRO A 93 -24.34 7.99 -9.63
CA PRO A 93 -25.62 7.73 -10.28
C PRO A 93 -25.96 8.92 -11.19
N PRO A 94 -26.50 8.67 -12.39
CA PRO A 94 -26.98 9.76 -13.24
C PRO A 94 -28.10 10.52 -12.52
N ARG A 95 -28.39 11.74 -12.99
CA ARG A 95 -29.60 12.46 -12.53
C ARG A 95 -30.80 11.63 -12.95
N MET A 96 -31.45 10.99 -11.99
CA MET A 96 -32.69 10.25 -12.20
C MET A 96 -33.86 11.24 -12.19
N GLY A 97 -34.87 11.01 -13.02
CA GLY A 97 -36.14 11.73 -12.92
C GLY A 97 -36.88 11.36 -11.63
N ASP A 98 -37.97 12.09 -11.36
CA ASP A 98 -38.82 11.80 -10.22
C ASP A 98 -39.40 10.38 -10.31
N LEU A 99 -39.57 9.74 -9.16
CA LEU A 99 -40.20 8.43 -9.10
C LEU A 99 -41.67 8.56 -9.53
N PRO A 100 -42.22 7.62 -10.32
CA PRO A 100 -43.63 7.65 -10.66
C PRO A 100 -44.47 7.44 -9.40
N GLU A 101 -45.67 8.02 -9.37
CA GLU A 101 -46.58 7.99 -8.21
C GLU A 101 -46.86 6.56 -7.70
N ALA A 102 -47.01 5.60 -8.61
CA ALA A 102 -47.18 4.18 -8.27
C ALA A 102 -46.02 3.60 -7.42
N ARG A 103 -44.81 4.15 -7.53
CA ARG A 103 -43.65 3.75 -6.70
C ARG A 103 -43.57 4.50 -5.38
N MET A 104 -44.36 5.55 -5.20
CA MET A 104 -44.50 6.32 -3.96
C MET A 104 -45.80 6.01 -3.21
N ALA A 105 -46.61 5.10 -3.73
CA ALA A 105 -47.89 4.67 -3.16
C ALA A 105 -47.71 3.78 -1.91
N HIS A 106 -46.97 4.27 -0.93
CA HIS A 106 -46.95 3.73 0.42
C HIS A 106 -48.38 3.74 0.96
N HIS A 107 -48.79 2.68 1.68
CA HIS A 107 -50.16 2.47 2.19
C HIS A 107 -51.27 2.22 1.14
N HIS A 108 -50.96 2.04 -0.13
CA HIS A 108 -51.95 1.62 -1.13
C HIS A 108 -51.85 0.11 -1.38
N ARG A 109 -52.98 -0.57 -1.54
CA ARG A 109 -53.00 -2.01 -1.88
C ARG A 109 -52.67 -2.18 -3.36
N ALA A 110 -51.77 -3.11 -3.68
CA ALA A 110 -51.28 -3.31 -5.04
C ALA A 110 -52.36 -3.84 -6.02
N PHE A 111 -53.38 -4.53 -5.49
CA PHE A 111 -54.53 -5.02 -6.26
C PHE A 111 -55.79 -4.89 -5.39
N THR A 112 -56.88 -4.44 -6.00
CA THR A 112 -58.26 -4.48 -5.49
C THR A 112 -59.07 -5.46 -6.31
#